data_AF-A0A951N361-F1
#
_entry.id   AF-A0A951N361-F1
#
_cell.length_a   1.000
_cell.length_b   1.000
_cell.length_c   1.000
_cell.angle_alpha   90.00
_cell.angle_beta   90.00
_cell.angle_gamma   90.00
#
_symmetry.space_group_name_H-M   'P 1'
#
loop_
_entity.id
_entity.type
_entity.pdbx_description
1 polymer ?
#
loop_
_entity_poly.entity_id
_entity_poly.type
_entity_poly.pdbx_seq_one_letter_code
_entity_poly.pdbx_strand_id
1 'polypeptide(L)'
;MKIRVTIHLDPIHIDEILEGATEDDLFRKFREEAASRAPFFIKMALKTMSDQTIREKVVESYNHKFKAREPVPANAKEFIAFGERVGFVTRVST
;
A
#
# COMPACT_ATOMS: atom_id res chain seq x y z
N MET A 1 -16.35 -2.93 -1.20
CA MET A 1 -15.69 -1.61 -1.25
C MET A 1 -14.70 -1.57 -2.40
N LYS A 2 -14.52 -0.41 -3.03
CA LYS A 2 -13.61 -0.22 -4.17
C LYS A 2 -12.66 0.94 -3.90
N ILE A 3 -11.37 0.74 -4.14
CA ILE A 3 -10.37 1.81 -4.08
C ILE A 3 -9.56 1.81 -5.37
N ARG A 4 -9.25 2.99 -5.90
CA ARG A 4 -8.21 3.16 -6.89
C ARG A 4 -6.89 3.34 -6.16
N VAL A 5 -5.89 2.55 -6.52
CA VAL A 5 -4.53 2.65 -6.00
C VAL A 5 -3.65 3.15 -7.12
N THR A 6 -2.96 4.27 -6.89
CA THR A 6 -2.04 4.88 -7.85
C THR A 6 -0.70 5.10 -7.15
N ILE A 7 0.23 4.16 -7.35
CA ILE A 7 1.56 4.14 -6.75
C ILE A 7 2.62 4.02 -7.84
N HIS A 8 3.54 4.98 -7.84
CA HIS A 8 4.69 5.04 -8.72
C HIS A 8 5.96 5.04 -7.86
N LEU A 9 6.48 3.85 -7.56
CA LEU A 9 7.70 3.65 -6.80
C LEU A 9 8.63 2.78 -7.62
N ASP A 10 9.63 3.31 -8.32
CA ASP A 10 10.53 2.48 -9.12
C ASP A 10 11.08 1.27 -8.33
N PRO A 11 10.89 0.02 -8.80
CA PRO A 11 10.35 -0.43 -10.10
C PRO A 11 8.84 -0.83 -10.11
N ILE A 12 8.11 -0.60 -9.02
CA ILE A 12 6.69 -0.93 -8.83
C ILE A 12 5.80 0.21 -9.37
N HIS A 13 4.99 -0.12 -10.37
CA HIS A 13 3.92 0.75 -10.86
C HIS A 13 2.56 0.09 -10.74
N ILE A 14 1.69 0.69 -9.93
CA ILE A 14 0.32 0.24 -9.69
C ILE A 14 -0.60 1.42 -10.02
N ASP A 15 -1.48 1.26 -11.02
CA ASP A 15 -2.62 2.15 -11.24
C ASP A 15 -3.82 1.26 -11.58
N GLU A 16 -4.58 0.88 -10.55
CA GLU A 16 -5.69 -0.06 -10.70
C GLU A 16 -6.77 0.14 -9.65
N ILE A 17 -7.94 -0.45 -9.91
CA ILE A 17 -9.05 -0.48 -8.96
C ILE A 17 -9.03 -1.83 -8.24
N LEU A 18 -8.84 -1.80 -6.93
CA LEU A 18 -8.95 -2.96 -6.06
C LEU A 18 -10.34 -3.02 -5.43
N GLU A 19 -10.94 -4.21 -5.46
CA GLU A 19 -12.23 -4.47 -4.84
C GLU A 19 -12.07 -5.47 -3.69
N GLY A 20 -12.67 -5.21 -2.54
CA GLY A 20 -12.60 -6.08 -1.35
C GLY A 20 -13.86 -6.00 -0.50
N ALA A 21 -14.08 -6.97 0.38
CA ALA A 21 -15.19 -6.93 1.34
C ALA A 21 -14.84 -6.05 2.56
N THR A 22 -13.56 -6.07 2.96
CA THR A 22 -13.01 -5.30 4.09
C THR A 22 -11.73 -4.55 3.71
N GLU A 23 -11.28 -3.66 4.59
CA GLU A 23 -9.98 -2.98 4.46
C GLU A 23 -8.81 -3.97 4.51
N ASP A 24 -8.90 -5.03 5.31
CA ASP A 24 -7.88 -6.09 5.36
C ASP A 24 -7.80 -6.86 4.04
N ASP A 25 -8.95 -7.12 3.39
CA ASP A 25 -8.97 -7.73 2.06
C ASP A 25 -8.32 -6.83 1.01
N LEU A 26 -8.60 -5.53 1.06
CA LEU A 26 -7.98 -4.55 0.16
C LEU A 26 -6.47 -4.47 0.37
N PHE A 27 -6.01 -4.47 1.63
CA PHE A 27 -4.58 -4.47 1.94
C PHE A 27 -3.88 -5.75 1.46
N ARG A 28 -4.51 -6.91 1.66
CA ARG A 28 -4.00 -8.19 1.15
C ARG A 28 -3.87 -8.17 -0.38
N LYS A 29 -4.91 -7.72 -1.09
CA LYS A 29 -4.87 -7.59 -2.56
C LYS A 29 -3.79 -6.62 -3.02
N PHE A 30 -3.67 -5.47 -2.35
CA PHE A 30 -2.59 -4.53 -2.60
C PHE A 30 -1.21 -5.18 -2.46
N ARG A 31 -1.00 -5.96 -1.40
CA ARG A 31 0.25 -6.69 -1.17
C ARG A 31 0.53 -7.71 -2.26
N GLU A 32 -0.49 -8.44 -2.71
CA GLU A 32 -0.39 -9.41 -3.80
C GLU A 32 -0.01 -8.73 -5.12
N GLU A 33 -0.65 -7.61 -5.45
CA GLU A 33 -0.36 -6.83 -6.67
C GLU A 33 1.01 -6.15 -6.62
N ALA A 34 1.39 -5.58 -5.49
CA ALA A 34 2.74 -5.06 -5.30
C ALA A 34 3.79 -6.17 -5.47
N ALA A 35 3.55 -7.36 -4.92
CA ALA A 35 4.44 -8.50 -5.05
C ALA A 35 4.46 -9.10 -6.46
N SER A 36 3.35 -9.02 -7.22
CA SER A 36 3.28 -9.55 -8.59
C SER A 36 4.14 -8.73 -9.56
N ARG A 37 4.21 -7.41 -9.34
CA ARG A 37 4.95 -6.44 -10.18
C ARG A 37 6.37 -6.17 -9.72
N ALA A 38 6.71 -6.55 -8.49
CA ALA A 38 8.04 -6.32 -7.94
C ALA A 38 9.07 -7.36 -8.44
N PRO A 39 10.36 -6.98 -8.54
CA PRO A 39 11.47 -7.91 -8.76
C PRO A 39 11.49 -9.06 -7.74
N PHE A 40 12.03 -10.21 -8.13
CA PHE A 40 12.00 -11.44 -7.33
C PHE A 40 12.38 -11.25 -5.85
N PHE A 41 13.46 -10.52 -5.56
CA PHE A 41 13.89 -10.27 -4.19
C PHE A 41 12.89 -9.45 -3.37
N ILE A 42 12.28 -8.43 -3.99
CA ILE A 42 11.25 -7.60 -3.35
C ILE A 42 9.96 -8.38 -3.19
N LYS A 43 9.57 -9.17 -4.20
CA LYS A 43 8.43 -10.11 -4.12
C LYS A 43 8.58 -11.07 -2.95
N MET A 44 9.76 -11.66 -2.78
CA MET A 44 10.05 -12.57 -1.66
C MET A 44 9.95 -11.84 -0.31
N ALA A 45 10.55 -10.66 -0.19
CA ALA A 45 10.44 -9.83 1.01
C ALA A 45 8.98 -9.48 1.33
N LEU A 46 8.21 -9.03 0.33
CA LEU A 46 6.80 -8.72 0.48
C LEU A 46 5.98 -9.94 0.89
N LYS A 47 6.37 -11.17 0.55
CA LYS A 47 5.67 -12.38 0.97
C LYS A 47 6.03 -12.86 2.37
N THR A 48 7.25 -12.60 2.85
CA THR A 48 7.72 -13.08 4.15
C THR A 48 7.55 -12.06 5.28
N MET A 49 7.46 -10.77 4.96
CA MET A 49 7.28 -9.72 5.95
C MET A 49 5.91 -9.78 6.63
N SER A 50 5.87 -9.36 7.89
CA SER A 50 4.59 -9.12 8.58
C SER A 50 3.89 -7.90 7.98
N ASP A 51 2.56 -7.84 8.09
CA ASP A 51 1.80 -6.69 7.60
C ASP A 51 2.24 -5.39 8.28
N GLN A 52 2.59 -5.46 9.57
CA GLN A 52 3.11 -4.32 10.32
C GLN A 52 4.42 -3.81 9.72
N THR A 53 5.36 -4.70 9.42
CA THR A 53 6.64 -4.34 8.81
C THR A 53 6.44 -3.71 7.43
N ILE A 54 5.48 -4.19 6.64
CA ILE A 54 5.17 -3.61 5.33
C ILE A 54 4.66 -2.18 5.49
N ARG A 55 3.72 -1.95 6.42
CA ARG A 55 3.19 -0.60 6.69
C ARG A 55 4.30 0.36 7.15
N GLU A 56 5.16 -0.09 8.06
CA GLU A 56 6.32 0.67 8.53
C GLU A 56 7.24 1.07 7.38
N LYS A 57 7.61 0.11 6.51
CA LYS A 57 8.51 0.37 5.38
C LYS A 57 7.91 1.32 4.34
N VAL A 58 6.62 1.22 4.08
CA VAL A 58 5.93 2.14 3.16
C VAL A 58 5.94 3.57 3.73
N VAL A 59 5.63 3.73 5.01
CA VAL A 59 5.60 5.05 5.68
C VAL A 59 7.01 5.62 5.80
N GLU A 60 8.01 4.80 6.16
CA GLU A 60 9.42 5.19 6.20
C GLU A 60 9.89 5.67 4.84
N SER A 61 9.59 4.93 3.77
CA SER A 61 9.92 5.30 2.40
C SER A 61 9.24 6.62 1.98
N TYR A 62 7.96 6.79 2.30
CA TYR A 62 7.24 8.03 2.06
C TYR A 62 7.85 9.21 2.82
N ASN A 63 8.06 9.07 4.12
CA ASN A 63 8.65 10.10 4.97
C ASN A 63 10.05 10.50 4.50
N HIS A 64 10.87 9.53 4.07
CA HIS A 64 12.19 9.80 3.52
C HIS A 64 12.10 10.54 2.17
N LYS A 65 11.25 10.08 1.25
CA LYS A 65 11.11 10.66 -0.10
C LYS A 65 10.52 12.07 -0.07
N PHE A 66 9.51 12.31 0.76
CA PHE A 66 8.78 13.57 0.82
C PHE A 66 9.17 14.46 2.00
N LYS A 67 10.20 14.08 2.78
CA LYS A 67 10.61 14.75 4.02
C LYS A 67 9.45 14.97 5.01
N ALA A 68 8.52 14.02 5.04
CA ALA A 68 7.33 14.05 5.88
C ALA A 68 7.58 13.35 7.23
N ARG A 69 6.60 13.44 8.15
CA ARG A 69 6.64 12.81 9.47
C ARG A 69 5.32 12.11 9.78
N GLU A 70 4.95 11.22 8.88
CA GLU A 70 3.73 10.45 9.00
C GLU A 70 3.87 9.32 10.02
N PRO A 71 2.86 9.12 10.90
CA PRO A 71 2.86 8.01 11.82
C PRO A 71 2.65 6.69 11.09
N VAL A 72 3.20 5.60 11.64
CA VAL A 72 2.98 4.25 11.13
C VAL A 72 1.54 3.82 11.44
N PRO A 73 0.73 3.44 10.44
CA PRO A 73 -0.62 2.93 10.65
C PRO A 73 -0.64 1.62 11.44
N ALA A 74 -1.53 1.51 12.43
CA ALA A 74 -1.65 0.34 13.29
C ALA A 74 -2.38 -0.84 12.63
N ASN A 75 -3.23 -0.57 11.64
CA ASN A 75 -4.10 -1.56 10.99
C ASN A 75 -4.35 -1.20 9.51
N ALA A 76 -5.01 -2.09 8.76
CA ALA A 76 -5.30 -1.88 7.35
C ALA A 76 -6.18 -0.65 7.08
N LYS A 77 -7.13 -0.36 7.97
CA LYS A 77 -8.01 0.81 7.86
C LYS A 77 -7.22 2.11 7.92
N GLU A 78 -6.33 2.25 8.91
CA GLU A 78 -5.46 3.41 9.02
C GLU A 78 -4.46 3.48 7.86
N PHE A 79 -4.01 2.35 7.34
CA PHE A 79 -3.11 2.32 6.19
C PHE A 79 -3.78 2.83 4.91
N ILE A 80 -5.03 2.44 4.67
CA ILE A 80 -5.83 2.97 3.56
C ILE A 80 -6.06 4.46 3.76
N ALA A 81 -6.43 4.90 4.97
CA ALA A 81 -6.63 6.32 5.27
C ALA A 81 -5.34 7.16 5.09
N PHE A 82 -4.18 6.60 5.44
CA PHE A 82 -2.88 7.16 5.13
C PHE A 82 -2.72 7.32 3.61
N GLY A 83 -2.95 6.25 2.85
CA GLY A 83 -2.89 6.26 1.39
C GLY A 83 -3.80 7.30 0.74
N GLU A 84 -5.01 7.49 1.27
CA GLU A 84 -5.95 8.51 0.82
C GLU A 84 -5.41 9.92 1.06
N ARG A 85 -4.87 10.17 2.26
CA ARG A 85 -4.34 11.47 2.65
C ARG A 85 -3.09 11.87 1.87
N VAL A 86 -2.26 10.91 1.50
CA VAL A 86 -1.05 11.15 0.69
C VAL A 86 -1.29 11.08 -0.82
N GLY A 87 -2.52 10.81 -1.24
CA GLY A 87 -2.92 10.79 -2.66
C GLY A 87 -2.56 9.50 -3.42
N PHE A 88 -2.16 8.44 -2.74
CA PHE A 88 -1.89 7.13 -3.35
C PHE A 88 -3.12 6.25 -3.48
N VAL A 89 -4.16 6.54 -2.70
CA VAL A 89 -5.41 5.79 -2.71
C VAL A 89 -6.57 6.77 -2.91
N THR A 90 -7.58 6.37 -3.64
CA THR A 90 -8.83 7.12 -3.76
C THR A 90 -9.98 6.14 -3.65
N ARG A 91 -10.90 6.35 -2.70
CA ARG A 91 -12.16 5.59 -2.65
C ARG A 91 -12.96 5.85 -3.91
N VAL A 92 -13.35 4.78 -4.58
CA VAL A 92 -14.27 4.85 -5.71
C VAL A 92 -15.66 4.61 -5.12
N SER A 93 -16.38 5.70 -4.88
CA SER A 93 -17.80 5.64 -4.53
C SER A 93 -18.55 5.04 -5.72
N THR A 94 -19.28 3.94 -5.48
CA THR A 94 -20.31 3.45 -6.39
C THR A 94 -21.48 4.40 -6.43
#